data_AF-R1FZ86-F1
#
_entry.id   AF-R1FZ86-F1
#
_cell.length_a   1.000
_cell.length_b   1.000
_cell.length_c   1.000
_cell.angle_alpha   90.00
_cell.angle_beta   90.00
_cell.angle_gamma   90.00
#
_symmetry.space_group_name_H-M   'P 1'
#
loop_
_entity.id
_entity.type
_entity.pdbx_description
1 polymer ?
#
loop_
_entity_poly.entity_id
_entity_poly.type
_entity_poly.pdbx_seq_one_letter_code
_entity_poly.pdbx_strand_id
1 'polypeptide(L)'
;MTETPRTVHTVTTKILKPVRAAAAGSSTALELIGSLPGFVGSGGVCGVAVAMSGEPWTSAFYDDRTTFGIAGDGVRLFGSSPGSVAKVLHAALARLEPLSPGPGEGLYLDADERGVLGPGQDCLVLDLMDDLRRPRLGTVQFDIARDGEQRPWDVLAFVDDDRGRHLAALSRPRGGHRRFWWLPGSVDRLAEFVEGRVPDHG
;
A
#
# COMPACT_ATOMS: atom_id res chain seq x y z
N MET A 1 -37.93 -28.62 -1.09
CA MET A 1 -36.97 -27.56 -1.44
C MET A 1 -37.14 -26.46 -0.41
N THR A 2 -36.22 -26.36 0.54
CA THR A 2 -36.28 -25.40 1.65
C THR A 2 -35.55 -24.13 1.22
N GLU A 3 -36.31 -23.04 1.04
CA GLU A 3 -35.74 -21.70 0.85
C GLU A 3 -34.99 -21.28 2.13
N THR A 4 -33.72 -20.95 1.98
CA THR A 4 -32.92 -20.37 3.07
C THR A 4 -33.28 -18.88 3.19
N PRO A 5 -33.66 -18.37 4.36
CA PRO A 5 -34.03 -16.97 4.52
C PRO A 5 -32.81 -16.08 4.24
N ARG A 6 -32.98 -15.11 3.33
CA ARG A 6 -32.01 -14.02 3.09
C ARG A 6 -31.86 -13.24 4.38
N THR A 7 -30.77 -13.48 5.10
CA THR A 7 -30.40 -12.68 6.26
C THR A 7 -29.94 -11.31 5.75
N VAL A 8 -30.83 -10.33 5.88
CA VAL A 8 -30.48 -8.92 5.71
C VAL A 8 -29.61 -8.55 6.91
N HIS A 9 -28.30 -8.63 6.75
CA HIS A 9 -27.37 -8.14 7.75
C HIS A 9 -27.30 -6.62 7.66
N THR A 10 -28.10 -5.98 8.51
CA THR A 10 -28.09 -4.54 8.75
C THR A 10 -26.69 -4.09 9.12
N VAL A 11 -26.07 -3.32 8.23
CA VAL A 11 -24.78 -2.66 8.47
C VAL A 11 -24.92 -1.77 9.69
N THR A 12 -24.13 -2.01 10.73
CA THR A 12 -24.06 -1.06 11.84
C THR A 12 -23.37 0.19 11.30
N THR A 13 -24.18 1.22 11.04
CA THR A 13 -23.81 2.57 10.56
C THR A 13 -22.69 3.27 11.35
N LYS A 14 -22.25 2.68 12.47
CA LYS A 14 -21.14 3.13 13.31
C LYS A 14 -19.76 2.94 12.69
N ILE A 15 -19.52 1.97 11.79
CA ILE A 15 -18.19 1.76 11.17
C ILE A 15 -17.94 2.72 10.00
N LEU A 16 -19.01 3.17 9.34
CA LEU A 16 -18.91 3.98 8.12
C LEU A 16 -18.71 5.47 8.37
N LYS A 17 -19.19 5.98 9.52
CA LYS A 17 -18.98 7.38 9.91
C LYS A 17 -17.51 7.69 10.24
N PRO A 18 -16.77 6.87 11.00
CA PRO A 18 -15.35 7.04 11.26
C PRO A 18 -14.50 6.96 9.99
N VAL A 19 -14.76 5.98 9.11
CA VAL A 19 -14.03 5.83 7.84
C VAL A 19 -14.26 7.03 6.91
N ARG A 20 -15.50 7.54 6.83
CA ARG A 20 -15.80 8.77 6.06
C ARG A 20 -15.26 10.04 6.72
N ALA A 21 -15.28 10.15 8.05
CA ALA A 21 -14.75 11.31 8.77
C ALA A 21 -13.21 11.35 8.74
N ALA A 22 -12.55 10.19 8.75
CA ALA A 22 -11.12 10.09 8.61
C ALA A 22 -10.67 10.27 7.15
N ALA A 23 -11.41 9.78 6.16
CA ALA A 23 -11.15 10.13 4.76
C ALA A 23 -11.41 11.62 4.45
N ALA A 24 -12.33 12.27 5.18
CA ALA A 24 -12.68 13.69 5.02
C ALA A 24 -11.82 14.65 5.86
N GLY A 25 -10.91 14.16 6.72
CA GLY A 25 -10.15 15.02 7.63
C GLY A 25 -8.90 14.44 8.30
N SER A 26 -8.47 13.21 7.98
CA SER A 26 -7.29 12.59 8.60
C SER A 26 -6.05 12.72 7.72
N SER A 27 -4.94 13.07 8.36
CA SER A 27 -3.64 13.28 7.72
C SER A 27 -2.81 11.99 7.57
N THR A 28 -3.21 10.83 8.12
CA THR A 28 -2.54 9.53 7.90
C THR A 28 -3.44 8.33 8.21
N ALA A 29 -3.19 7.16 7.62
CA ALA A 29 -4.01 5.96 7.85
C ALA A 29 -3.92 5.35 9.27
N LEU A 30 -3.04 5.87 10.14
CA LEU A 30 -2.95 5.51 11.56
C LEU A 30 -4.24 5.79 12.33
N GLU A 31 -4.88 6.92 12.05
CA GLU A 31 -6.09 7.32 12.77
C GLU A 31 -7.30 6.48 12.33
N LEU A 32 -7.27 5.96 11.09
CA LEU A 32 -8.24 5.00 10.57
C LEU A 32 -8.15 3.65 11.30
N ILE A 33 -6.93 3.12 11.47
CA ILE A 33 -6.70 1.81 12.11
C ILE A 33 -7.07 1.83 13.60
N GLY A 34 -6.71 2.89 14.33
CA GLY A 34 -7.05 3.03 15.75
C GLY A 34 -8.55 3.22 16.04
N SER A 35 -9.34 3.57 15.02
CA SER A 35 -10.78 3.86 15.16
C SER A 35 -11.71 2.66 14.90
N LEU A 36 -11.17 1.49 14.54
CA LEU A 36 -11.94 0.27 14.23
C LEU A 36 -12.01 -0.66 15.46
N PRO A 37 -13.13 -0.71 16.20
CA PRO A 37 -13.24 -1.58 17.39
C PRO A 37 -13.36 -3.05 16.97
N GLY A 38 -12.60 -3.94 17.62
CA GLY A 38 -12.55 -5.38 17.29
C GLY A 38 -11.36 -5.78 16.41
N PHE A 39 -10.45 -4.84 16.13
CA PHE A 39 -9.20 -5.05 15.40
C PHE A 39 -8.17 -5.77 16.28
N VAL A 40 -8.42 -7.04 16.57
CA VAL A 40 -7.44 -7.97 17.14
C VAL A 40 -7.40 -9.18 16.22
N GLY A 41 -6.80 -8.98 15.05
CA GLY A 41 -6.24 -10.08 14.28
C GLY A 41 -4.87 -10.36 14.84
N SER A 42 -4.56 -11.63 15.09
CA SER A 42 -3.18 -12.09 15.26
C SER A 42 -2.85 -12.95 14.05
N GLY A 43 -1.93 -12.48 13.19
CA GLY A 43 -1.46 -13.16 11.98
C GLY A 43 -1.75 -12.46 10.63
N GLY A 44 -2.38 -11.28 10.60
CA GLY A 44 -2.88 -10.62 9.39
C GLY A 44 -2.09 -9.43 8.84
N VAL A 45 -2.59 -8.88 7.72
CA VAL A 45 -2.17 -7.65 7.05
C VAL A 45 -3.33 -6.68 6.98
N CYS A 46 -3.07 -5.40 7.19
CA CYS A 46 -4.02 -4.34 6.91
C CYS A 46 -3.36 -3.13 6.25
N GLY A 47 -4.15 -2.38 5.49
CA GLY A 47 -3.63 -1.18 4.88
C GLY A 47 -4.69 -0.24 4.32
N VAL A 48 -4.25 0.97 4.02
CA VAL A 48 -5.02 2.00 3.33
C VAL A 48 -4.18 2.52 2.18
N ALA A 49 -4.82 2.65 1.02
CA ALA A 49 -4.29 3.26 -0.18
C ALA A 49 -5.04 4.58 -0.43
N VAL A 50 -4.30 5.66 -0.65
CA VAL A 50 -4.85 7.01 -0.88
C VAL A 50 -4.27 7.59 -2.16
N ALA A 51 -5.12 7.95 -3.13
CA ALA A 51 -4.71 8.69 -4.32
C ALA A 51 -4.53 10.17 -3.98
N MET A 52 -3.44 10.77 -4.47
CA MET A 52 -3.04 12.15 -4.14
C MET A 52 -3.32 13.16 -5.28
N SER A 53 -4.07 12.79 -6.32
CA SER A 53 -4.36 13.66 -7.47
C SER A 53 -5.68 13.32 -8.17
N GLY A 54 -6.45 14.34 -8.55
CA GLY A 54 -7.59 14.25 -9.50
C GLY A 54 -8.96 13.95 -8.88
N GLU A 55 -9.09 12.92 -8.05
CA GLU A 55 -10.32 12.54 -7.34
C GLU A 55 -9.96 11.81 -6.02
N PRO A 56 -10.79 11.87 -4.97
CA PRO A 56 -10.52 11.17 -3.70
C PRO A 56 -10.76 9.66 -3.86
N TRP A 57 -9.84 8.97 -4.52
CA TRP A 57 -9.82 7.51 -4.50
C TRP A 57 -9.11 7.03 -3.23
N THR A 58 -9.81 6.23 -2.43
CA THR A 58 -9.28 5.64 -1.19
C THR A 58 -9.81 4.23 -1.05
N SER A 59 -8.92 3.30 -0.70
CA SER A 59 -9.24 1.90 -0.46
C SER A 59 -8.60 1.43 0.84
N ALA A 60 -9.39 0.85 1.73
CA ALA A 60 -8.93 0.20 2.95
C ALA A 60 -9.17 -1.31 2.83
N PHE A 61 -8.21 -2.09 3.32
CA PHE A 61 -8.30 -3.55 3.28
C PHE A 61 -7.70 -4.19 4.53
N TYR A 62 -8.14 -5.41 4.83
CA TYR A 62 -7.54 -6.26 5.84
C TYR A 62 -7.68 -7.74 5.44
N ASP A 63 -6.78 -8.57 5.96
CA ASP A 63 -6.81 -10.03 5.88
C ASP A 63 -6.15 -10.62 7.12
N ASP A 64 -6.89 -11.37 7.94
CA ASP A 64 -6.41 -12.03 9.16
C ASP A 64 -6.07 -13.53 8.96
N ARG A 65 -5.96 -13.97 7.70
CA ARG A 65 -5.82 -15.37 7.22
C ARG A 65 -7.08 -16.23 7.33
N THR A 66 -8.12 -15.77 8.01
CA THR A 66 -9.42 -16.47 8.10
C THR A 66 -10.49 -15.70 7.34
N THR A 67 -10.48 -14.38 7.47
CA THR A 67 -11.40 -13.43 6.88
C THR A 67 -10.64 -12.29 6.23
N PHE A 68 -11.26 -11.69 5.21
CA PHE A 68 -10.77 -10.46 4.61
C PHE A 68 -11.91 -9.47 4.44
N GLY A 69 -11.56 -8.19 4.31
CA GLY A 69 -12.50 -7.16 3.95
C GLY A 69 -11.83 -6.02 3.19
N ILE A 70 -12.62 -5.39 2.31
CA ILE A 70 -12.20 -4.26 1.48
C ILE A 70 -13.33 -3.24 1.50
N ALA A 71 -12.98 -1.98 1.71
CA ALA A 71 -13.91 -0.85 1.67
C ALA A 71 -13.24 0.37 1.05
N GLY A 72 -13.89 0.99 0.07
CA GLY A 72 -13.34 2.15 -0.62
C GLY A 72 -14.14 2.50 -1.86
N ASP A 73 -14.22 3.78 -2.20
CA ASP A 73 -14.87 4.28 -3.43
C ASP A 73 -16.23 3.59 -3.76
N GLY A 74 -17.12 3.53 -2.77
CA GLY A 74 -18.46 2.92 -2.90
C GLY A 74 -18.49 1.39 -2.93
N VAL A 75 -17.34 0.71 -2.98
CA VAL A 75 -17.22 -0.75 -2.95
C VAL A 75 -17.10 -1.25 -1.51
N ARG A 76 -17.74 -2.40 -1.25
CA ARG A 76 -17.57 -3.18 -0.02
C ARG A 76 -17.57 -4.66 -0.34
N LEU A 77 -16.49 -5.33 0.02
CA LEU A 77 -16.32 -6.77 -0.11
C LEU A 77 -15.90 -7.34 1.24
N PHE A 78 -16.47 -8.48 1.60
CA PHE A 78 -16.11 -9.23 2.81
C PHE A 78 -16.32 -10.71 2.56
N GLY A 79 -15.51 -11.56 3.19
CA GLY A 79 -15.64 -13.00 3.05
C GLY A 79 -14.49 -13.77 3.69
N SER A 80 -14.41 -15.06 3.34
CA SER A 80 -13.29 -15.92 3.72
C SER A 80 -12.00 -15.41 3.09
N SER A 81 -10.92 -15.40 3.88
CA SER A 81 -9.60 -14.99 3.40
C SER A 81 -9.20 -15.78 2.17
N PRO A 82 -8.68 -15.12 1.11
CA PRO A 82 -8.14 -15.82 -0.05
C PRO A 82 -6.77 -16.45 0.22
N GLY A 83 -6.21 -16.27 1.44
CA GLY A 83 -4.92 -16.82 1.86
C GLY A 83 -3.71 -16.22 1.12
N SER A 84 -3.88 -15.05 0.49
CA SER A 84 -2.84 -14.42 -0.34
C SER A 84 -2.97 -12.91 -0.30
N VAL A 85 -1.91 -12.24 0.16
CA VAL A 85 -1.84 -10.77 0.22
C VAL A 85 -2.02 -10.16 -1.18
N ALA A 86 -1.38 -10.76 -2.19
CA ALA A 86 -1.52 -10.32 -3.57
C ALA A 86 -2.98 -10.31 -4.03
N LYS A 87 -3.76 -11.37 -3.75
CA LYS A 87 -5.18 -11.42 -4.11
C LYS A 87 -6.00 -10.32 -3.44
N VAL A 88 -5.72 -10.05 -2.15
CA VAL A 88 -6.40 -8.98 -1.40
C VAL A 88 -6.04 -7.62 -1.98
N LEU A 89 -4.76 -7.37 -2.27
CA LEU A 89 -4.31 -6.12 -2.89
C LEU A 89 -4.89 -5.93 -4.29
N HIS A 90 -4.92 -6.97 -5.13
CA HIS A 90 -5.56 -6.89 -6.46
C HIS A 90 -7.03 -6.51 -6.35
N ALA A 91 -7.77 -7.10 -5.40
CA ALA A 91 -9.15 -6.72 -5.16
C ALA A 91 -9.29 -5.30 -4.59
N ALA A 92 -8.39 -4.88 -3.69
CA ALA A 92 -8.41 -3.56 -3.07
C ALA A 92 -8.07 -2.44 -4.05
N LEU A 93 -7.22 -2.75 -5.03
CA LEU A 93 -6.71 -1.82 -6.05
C LEU A 93 -7.40 -2.03 -7.41
N ALA A 94 -8.45 -2.85 -7.50
CA ALA A 94 -9.10 -3.21 -8.77
C ALA A 94 -9.65 -2.02 -9.57
N ARG A 95 -9.93 -0.91 -8.89
CA ARG A 95 -10.43 0.35 -9.49
C ARG A 95 -9.34 1.37 -9.75
N LEU A 96 -8.10 1.11 -9.33
CA LEU A 96 -6.97 1.94 -9.68
C LEU A 96 -6.76 1.84 -11.20
N GLU A 97 -6.48 2.97 -11.86
CA GLU A 97 -6.26 3.00 -13.30
C GLU A 97 -5.18 1.97 -13.68
N PRO A 98 -5.47 1.08 -14.64
CA PRO A 98 -4.51 0.10 -15.09
C PRO A 98 -3.42 0.81 -15.90
N LEU A 99 -2.20 0.80 -15.38
CA LEU A 99 -1.01 1.26 -16.07
C LEU A 99 -0.01 0.12 -16.16
N SER A 100 0.75 0.08 -17.27
CA SER A 100 1.90 -0.81 -17.38
C SER A 100 2.94 -0.46 -16.31
N PRO A 101 3.66 -1.44 -15.76
CA PRO A 101 4.81 -1.16 -14.91
C PRO A 101 5.82 -0.27 -15.64
N GLY A 102 6.47 0.61 -14.89
CA GLY A 102 7.58 1.42 -15.35
C GLY A 102 8.69 0.55 -15.95
N PRO A 103 9.44 1.05 -16.93
CA PRO A 103 10.46 0.27 -17.63
C PRO A 103 11.73 0.05 -16.79
N GLY A 104 12.51 -0.97 -17.17
CA GLY A 104 13.79 -1.29 -16.54
C GLY A 104 13.66 -2.34 -15.43
N GLU A 105 14.79 -2.67 -14.78
CA GLU A 105 14.81 -3.62 -13.65
C GLU A 105 14.55 -2.92 -12.30
N GLY A 106 14.60 -1.59 -12.28
CA GLY A 106 14.57 -0.78 -11.08
C GLY A 106 15.95 -0.54 -10.49
N LEU A 107 16.02 0.33 -9.48
CA LEU A 107 17.24 0.68 -8.77
C LEU A 107 16.98 0.80 -7.27
N TYR A 108 18.06 0.81 -6.49
CA TYR A 108 18.01 1.17 -5.08
C TYR A 108 19.13 2.14 -4.73
N LEU A 109 18.89 2.92 -3.68
CA LEU A 109 19.87 3.83 -3.10
C LEU A 109 20.03 3.50 -1.62
N ASP A 110 21.26 3.24 -1.22
CA ASP A 110 21.66 3.06 0.18
C ASP A 110 22.14 4.39 0.77
N ALA A 111 21.53 4.75 1.90
CA ALA A 111 21.89 5.93 2.66
C ALA A 111 22.16 5.57 4.13
N ASP A 112 22.95 6.39 4.79
CA ASP A 112 23.03 6.37 6.26
C ASP A 112 21.74 6.92 6.89
N GLU A 113 21.68 6.91 8.22
CA GLU A 113 20.53 7.41 8.98
C GLU A 113 20.21 8.90 8.73
N ARG A 114 21.21 9.68 8.29
CA ARG A 114 21.12 11.10 7.97
C ARG A 114 20.68 11.35 6.52
N GLY A 115 20.54 10.29 5.72
CA GLY A 115 20.21 10.37 4.30
C GLY A 115 21.40 10.66 3.39
N VAL A 116 22.64 10.48 3.88
CA VAL A 116 23.84 10.61 3.07
C VAL A 116 24.07 9.30 2.31
N LEU A 117 24.17 9.39 1.00
CA LEU A 117 24.37 8.23 0.14
C LEU A 117 25.74 7.60 0.35
N GLY A 118 25.78 6.26 0.32
CA GLY A 118 27.02 5.50 0.25
C GLY A 118 27.80 5.79 -1.04
N PRO A 119 29.13 5.61 -1.04
CA PRO A 119 29.98 5.90 -2.20
C PRO A 119 29.65 5.00 -3.40
N GLY A 120 29.87 5.50 -4.62
CA GLY A 120 29.73 4.73 -5.86
C GLY A 120 28.30 4.66 -6.42
N GLN A 121 27.36 5.42 -5.86
CA GLN A 121 25.95 5.43 -6.28
C GLN A 121 25.60 6.63 -7.17
N ASP A 122 26.57 7.44 -7.58
CA ASP A 122 26.34 8.69 -8.31
C ASP A 122 25.56 8.48 -9.61
N CYS A 123 25.87 7.42 -10.36
CA CYS A 123 25.14 7.07 -11.58
C CYS A 123 23.68 6.70 -11.29
N LEU A 124 23.43 5.93 -10.23
CA LEU A 124 22.07 5.53 -9.83
C LEU A 124 21.21 6.74 -9.43
N VAL A 125 21.84 7.74 -8.80
CA VAL A 125 21.16 9.00 -8.48
C VAL A 125 20.80 9.76 -9.75
N LEU A 126 21.70 9.83 -10.72
CA LEU A 126 21.42 10.52 -11.99
C LEU A 126 20.26 9.84 -12.73
N ASP A 127 20.27 8.51 -12.81
CA ASP A 127 19.19 7.72 -13.42
C ASP A 127 17.85 7.96 -12.71
N LEU A 128 17.84 7.92 -11.37
CA LEU A 128 16.64 8.21 -10.58
C LEU A 128 16.17 9.65 -10.80
N MET A 129 17.08 10.63 -10.81
CA MET A 129 16.71 12.03 -10.99
C MET A 129 16.09 12.29 -12.37
N ASP A 130 16.51 11.57 -13.40
CA ASP A 130 15.92 11.66 -14.74
C ASP A 130 14.49 11.12 -14.76
N ASP A 131 14.21 10.02 -14.06
CA ASP A 131 12.83 9.53 -13.88
C ASP A 131 12.00 10.51 -13.03
N LEU A 132 12.54 11.03 -11.92
CA LEU A 132 11.82 11.93 -11.01
C LEU A 132 11.51 13.32 -11.62
N ARG A 133 12.24 13.74 -12.65
CA ARG A 133 11.99 14.99 -13.38
C ARG A 133 10.80 14.91 -14.32
N ARG A 134 10.29 13.70 -14.60
CA ARG A 134 9.16 13.51 -15.50
C ARG A 134 7.86 14.07 -14.92
N PRO A 135 6.92 14.54 -15.77
CA PRO A 135 5.60 14.95 -15.31
C PRO A 135 4.89 13.78 -14.62
N ARG A 136 4.46 13.99 -13.37
CA ARG A 136 3.70 13.01 -12.61
C ARG A 136 2.24 13.04 -13.04
N LEU A 137 1.68 11.87 -13.34
CA LEU A 137 0.27 11.69 -13.67
C LEU A 137 -0.55 11.36 -12.42
N GLY A 138 0.06 10.71 -11.43
CA GLY A 138 -0.60 10.34 -10.19
C GLY A 138 0.36 9.82 -9.13
N THR A 139 -0.14 9.72 -7.90
CA THR A 139 0.56 9.06 -6.80
C THR A 139 -0.47 8.38 -5.90
N VAL A 140 -0.25 7.12 -5.58
CA VAL A 140 -1.04 6.38 -4.60
C VAL A 140 -0.12 6.00 -3.45
N GLN A 141 -0.34 6.59 -2.29
CA GLN A 141 0.43 6.26 -1.09
C GLN A 141 -0.25 5.12 -0.33
N PHE A 142 0.58 4.19 0.16
CA PHE A 142 0.16 3.07 0.97
C PHE A 142 0.63 3.26 2.40
N ASP A 143 -0.27 2.98 3.33
CA ASP A 143 0.06 2.79 4.72
C ASP A 143 -0.37 1.38 5.13
N ILE A 144 0.60 0.53 5.45
CA ILE A 144 0.41 -0.91 5.63
C ILE A 144 1.04 -1.34 6.96
N ALA A 145 0.31 -2.16 7.70
CA ALA A 145 0.78 -2.81 8.91
C ALA A 145 0.56 -4.32 8.84
N ARG A 146 1.46 -5.06 9.50
CA ARG A 146 1.39 -6.50 9.70
C ARG A 146 1.56 -6.77 11.20
N ASP A 147 0.80 -7.71 11.72
CA ASP A 147 0.72 -7.92 13.17
C ASP A 147 2.09 -8.12 13.84
N GLY A 148 2.27 -7.46 14.98
CA GLY A 148 3.47 -7.56 15.81
C GLY A 148 4.71 -6.85 15.25
N GLU A 149 4.64 -6.30 14.04
CA GLU A 149 5.75 -5.63 13.39
C GLU A 149 5.55 -4.11 13.36
N GLN A 150 6.61 -3.36 13.67
CA GLN A 150 6.63 -1.94 13.33
C GLN A 150 6.60 -1.81 11.81
N ARG A 151 5.92 -0.78 11.30
CA ARG A 151 5.87 -0.47 9.87
C ARG A 151 7.28 -0.51 9.28
N PRO A 152 7.57 -1.42 8.35
CA PRO A 152 8.92 -1.52 7.79
C PRO A 152 9.25 -0.33 6.88
N TRP A 153 8.24 0.43 6.46
CA TRP A 153 8.33 1.48 5.45
C TRP A 153 8.06 2.86 6.03
N ASP A 154 8.93 3.83 5.72
CA ASP A 154 8.66 5.26 5.87
C ASP A 154 7.84 5.78 4.68
N VAL A 155 8.10 5.24 3.48
CA VAL A 155 7.33 5.52 2.26
C VAL A 155 7.05 4.21 1.55
N LEU A 156 5.83 4.04 1.09
CA LEU A 156 5.44 3.00 0.13
C LEU A 156 4.38 3.62 -0.78
N ALA A 157 4.65 3.71 -2.08
CA ALA A 157 3.76 4.40 -3.01
C ALA A 157 3.88 3.87 -4.43
N PHE A 158 2.77 3.94 -5.16
CA PHE A 158 2.82 3.97 -6.61
C PHE A 158 2.98 5.41 -7.08
N VAL A 159 3.87 5.62 -8.04
CA VAL A 159 4.08 6.91 -8.72
C VAL A 159 3.90 6.67 -10.21
N ASP A 160 2.94 7.37 -10.81
CA ASP A 160 2.57 7.17 -12.21
C ASP A 160 3.16 8.33 -13.04
N ASP A 161 3.82 7.99 -14.16
CA ASP A 161 4.35 8.94 -15.15
C ASP A 161 3.97 8.52 -16.58
N ASP A 162 4.52 9.22 -17.58
CA ASP A 162 4.27 8.97 -19.00
C ASP A 162 4.86 7.64 -19.53
N ARG A 163 5.67 6.94 -18.74
CA ARG A 163 6.27 5.63 -19.08
C ARG A 163 5.60 4.47 -18.35
N GLY A 164 4.89 4.74 -17.26
CA GLY A 164 4.12 3.74 -16.54
C GLY A 164 4.06 4.00 -15.04
N ARG A 165 3.74 2.94 -14.31
CA ARG A 165 3.64 2.93 -12.85
C ARG A 165 4.94 2.47 -12.22
N HIS A 166 5.49 3.25 -11.30
CA HIS A 166 6.66 2.91 -10.49
C HIS A 166 6.24 2.59 -9.06
N LEU A 167 6.95 1.68 -8.40
CA LEU A 167 6.85 1.42 -6.96
C LEU A 167 8.03 2.11 -6.27
N ALA A 168 7.72 3.12 -5.48
CA ALA A 168 8.67 3.79 -4.59
C ALA A 168 8.53 3.21 -3.18
N ALA A 169 9.63 2.76 -2.59
CA ALA A 169 9.66 2.30 -1.22
C ALA A 169 10.88 2.88 -0.48
N LEU A 170 10.69 3.37 0.74
CA LEU A 170 11.76 3.81 1.62
C LEU A 170 11.66 3.03 2.92
N SER A 171 12.71 2.30 3.28
CA SER A 171 12.74 1.57 4.55
C SER A 171 12.88 2.53 5.72
N ARG A 172 12.39 2.08 6.88
CA ARG A 172 12.81 2.66 8.15
C ARG A 172 14.29 2.41 8.40
N PRO A 173 14.96 3.30 9.16
CA PRO A 173 16.33 3.05 9.60
C PRO A 173 16.48 1.71 10.30
N ARG A 174 17.40 0.87 9.83
CA ARG A 174 17.80 -0.39 10.48
C ARG A 174 19.31 -0.48 10.48
N GLY A 175 19.90 -0.64 11.67
CA GLY A 175 21.36 -0.71 11.80
C GLY A 175 22.09 0.56 11.33
N GLY A 176 21.44 1.74 11.39
CA GLY A 176 22.02 3.00 10.95
C GLY A 176 21.92 3.28 9.44
N HIS A 177 21.22 2.42 8.69
CA HIS A 177 21.06 2.56 7.25
C HIS A 177 19.60 2.64 6.83
N ARG A 178 19.34 3.37 5.74
CA ARG A 178 18.08 3.45 5.02
C ARG A 178 18.31 2.99 3.59
N ARG A 179 17.33 2.32 3.01
CA ARG A 179 17.35 1.96 1.59
C ARG A 179 16.10 2.50 0.93
N PHE A 180 16.30 3.11 -0.23
CA PHE A 180 15.23 3.54 -1.11
C PHE A 180 15.21 2.61 -2.33
N TRP A 181 14.03 2.19 -2.76
CA TRP A 181 13.82 1.42 -3.97
C TRP A 181 12.93 2.21 -4.93
N TRP A 182 13.31 2.21 -6.19
CA TRP A 182 12.52 2.70 -7.32
C TRP A 182 12.40 1.58 -8.34
N LEU A 183 11.24 0.95 -8.39
CA LEU A 183 11.03 -0.30 -9.14
C LEU A 183 9.88 -0.16 -10.14
N PRO A 184 9.82 -1.02 -11.17
CA PRO A 184 8.59 -1.24 -11.92
C PRO A 184 7.42 -1.56 -10.97
N GLY A 185 6.37 -0.76 -11.02
CA GLY A 185 5.25 -0.82 -10.10
C GLY A 185 4.17 -1.77 -10.55
N SER A 186 4.01 -2.86 -9.80
CA SER A 186 2.91 -3.81 -9.94
C SER A 186 2.33 -4.16 -8.57
N VAL A 187 1.08 -4.64 -8.58
CA VAL A 187 0.43 -5.12 -7.35
C VAL A 187 1.15 -6.33 -6.77
N ASP A 188 1.69 -7.21 -7.60
CA ASP A 188 2.46 -8.38 -7.15
C ASP A 188 3.77 -7.94 -6.48
N ARG A 189 4.45 -6.93 -7.02
CA ARG A 189 5.65 -6.35 -6.40
C ARG A 189 5.31 -5.67 -5.07
N LEU A 190 4.20 -4.93 -5.01
CA LEU A 190 3.70 -4.38 -3.75
C LEU A 190 3.45 -5.49 -2.73
N ALA A 191 2.85 -6.61 -3.13
CA ALA A 191 2.59 -7.75 -2.25
C ALA A 191 3.89 -8.33 -1.65
N GLU A 192 4.97 -8.42 -2.44
CA GLU A 192 6.28 -8.84 -1.93
C GLU A 192 6.79 -7.93 -0.81
N PHE A 193 6.68 -6.61 -0.98
CA PHE A 193 7.05 -5.63 0.06
C PHE A 193 6.19 -5.75 1.32
N VAL A 194 4.89 -6.01 1.17
CA VAL A 194 3.97 -6.22 2.29
C VAL A 194 4.27 -7.52 3.05
N GLU A 195 4.68 -8.56 2.33
CA GLU A 195 5.05 -9.85 2.92
C GLU A 195 6.48 -9.87 3.48
N GLY A 196 7.26 -8.81 3.30
CA GLY A 196 8.66 -8.72 3.73
C GLY A 196 9.64 -9.44 2.81
N ARG A 197 9.22 -9.84 1.60
CA ARG A 197 10.04 -10.50 0.58
C ARG A 197 10.73 -9.48 -0.33
N VAL A 198 11.43 -8.54 0.30
CA VAL A 198 12.04 -7.38 -0.36
C VAL A 198 13.30 -7.82 -1.10
N PRO A 199 13.59 -7.30 -2.31
CA PRO A 199 14.82 -7.65 -3.01
C PRO A 199 16.07 -7.29 -2.21
N ASP A 200 16.82 -8.31 -1.79
CA ASP A 200 18.20 -8.22 -1.34
C ASP A 200 19.09 -8.14 -2.60
N HIS A 201 19.25 -6.96 -3.18
CA HIS A 201 20.31 -6.78 -4.16
C HIS A 201 21.60 -6.43 -3.39
N GLY A 202 22.53 -7.38 -3.35
CA GLY A 202 23.91 -7.24 -2.87
C GLY A 202 24.22 -7.99 -1.58
#